data_AF-A7NJ55-F1
#
_entry.id   AF-A7NJ55-F1
#
_cell.length_a   1.000
_cell.length_b   1.000
_cell.length_c   1.000
_cell.angle_alpha   90.00
_cell.angle_beta   90.00
_cell.angle_gamma   90.00
#
_symmetry.space_group_name_H-M   'P 1'
#
loop_
_entity.id
_entity.type
_entity.pdbx_description
1 polymer ?
#
loop_
_entity_poly.entity_id
_entity_poly.type
_entity_poly.pdbx_seq_one_letter_code
_entity_poly.pdbx_strand_id
1 'polypeptide(L)'
;MKNQGTNDLRVAEGRPRQARGNAIERLGKNLIGLRTALMRESIFPFVCFGYGCDFEDKSSILDRVATMAMFGELNKTYLHDEGDGKFKRGSFYFRQEPWSVEEMADIMKDIAERSVFYYFSKYGEKHFQ
;
A
#
# COMPACT_ATOMS: atom_id res chain seq x y z
N MET A 1 -2.57 7.16 -2.63
CA MET A 1 -3.94 6.71 -2.99
C MET A 1 -3.98 6.31 -4.47
N LYS A 2 -4.75 5.28 -4.81
CA LYS A 2 -5.11 4.83 -6.16
C LYS A 2 -6.62 4.64 -6.24
N ASN A 3 -7.23 5.01 -7.36
CA ASN A 3 -8.62 4.68 -7.68
C ASN A 3 -8.62 3.94 -9.01
N GLN A 4 -9.29 2.78 -9.08
CA GLN A 4 -9.44 2.03 -10.32
C GLN A 4 -10.79 1.31 -10.39
N GLY A 5 -11.38 1.34 -11.60
CA GLY A 5 -12.66 0.72 -11.91
C GLY A 5 -13.80 1.73 -11.86
N THR A 6 -14.66 1.70 -12.87
CA THR A 6 -15.87 2.53 -12.99
C THR A 6 -17.08 1.71 -13.46
N ASN A 7 -16.98 0.38 -13.43
CA ASN A 7 -18.01 -0.51 -13.95
C ASN A 7 -19.31 -0.45 -13.11
N ASP A 8 -19.20 -0.13 -11.83
CA ASP A 8 -20.31 0.22 -10.94
C ASP A 8 -21.11 1.42 -11.48
N LEU A 9 -20.43 2.52 -11.81
CA LEU A 9 -21.05 3.72 -12.40
C LEU A 9 -21.64 3.41 -13.78
N ARG A 10 -20.94 2.64 -14.60
CA ARG A 10 -21.42 2.26 -15.93
C ARG A 10 -22.70 1.44 -15.86
N VAL A 11 -22.78 0.48 -14.94
CA VAL A 11 -23.99 -0.33 -14.73
C VAL A 11 -25.15 0.56 -14.27
N ALA A 12 -24.91 1.51 -13.36
CA ALA A 12 -25.92 2.47 -12.93
C ALA A 12 -26.41 3.37 -14.09
N GLU A 13 -25.54 3.70 -15.05
CA GLU A 13 -25.85 4.45 -16.27
C GLU A 13 -26.44 3.58 -17.40
N GLY A 14 -26.66 2.27 -17.18
CA GLY A 14 -27.16 1.35 -18.21
C GLY A 14 -26.15 1.06 -19.34
N ARG A 15 -24.86 1.33 -19.12
CA ARG A 15 -23.79 1.13 -20.09
C ARG A 15 -23.17 -0.27 -19.96
N PRO A 16 -22.66 -0.85 -21.06
CA PRO A 16 -21.99 -2.14 -21.01
C PRO A 16 -20.69 -2.05 -20.19
N ARG A 17 -20.36 -3.14 -19.50
CA ARG A 17 -19.11 -3.26 -18.71
C ARG A 17 -17.88 -3.11 -19.62
N GLN A 18 -16.84 -2.47 -19.09
CA GLN A 18 -15.52 -2.38 -19.69
C GLN A 18 -14.57 -3.42 -19.09
N ALA A 19 -13.59 -3.84 -19.89
CA ALA A 19 -12.51 -4.69 -19.41
C ALA A 19 -11.68 -3.97 -18.33
N ARG A 20 -11.17 -4.73 -17.36
CA ARG A 20 -10.33 -4.18 -16.28
C ARG A 20 -8.95 -3.78 -16.83
N GLY A 21 -8.51 -2.58 -16.49
CA GLY A 21 -7.24 -2.02 -16.97
C GLY A 21 -6.03 -2.39 -16.10
N ASN A 22 -4.84 -1.99 -16.54
CA ASN A 22 -3.56 -2.25 -15.86
C ASN A 22 -2.97 -1.03 -15.14
N ALA A 23 -3.77 -0.01 -14.88
CA ALA A 23 -3.29 1.28 -14.35
C ALA A 23 -2.59 1.15 -12.99
N ILE A 24 -2.99 0.18 -12.16
CA ILE A 24 -2.39 -0.09 -10.86
C ILE A 24 -0.90 -0.47 -10.95
N GLU A 25 -0.44 -1.07 -12.04
CA GLU A 25 0.96 -1.49 -12.24
C GLU A 25 1.94 -0.31 -12.22
N ARG A 26 1.47 0.90 -12.54
CA ARG A 26 2.29 2.13 -12.45
C ARG A 26 2.76 2.43 -11.03
N LEU A 27 2.11 1.86 -10.00
CA LEU A 27 2.60 1.93 -8.62
C LEU A 27 3.97 1.27 -8.47
N GLY A 28 4.26 0.23 -9.26
CA GLY A 28 5.52 -0.52 -9.20
C GLY A 28 6.76 0.34 -9.40
N LYS A 29 6.71 1.35 -10.28
CA LYS A 29 7.83 2.29 -10.49
C LYS A 29 8.22 3.02 -9.20
N ASN A 30 7.23 3.56 -8.49
CA ASN A 30 7.47 4.30 -7.25
C ASN A 30 7.96 3.35 -6.14
N LEU A 31 7.40 2.14 -6.10
CA LEU A 31 7.76 1.13 -5.12
C LEU A 31 9.22 0.70 -5.26
N ILE A 32 9.69 0.47 -6.49
CA ILE A 32 11.10 0.14 -6.78
C ILE A 32 12.00 1.30 -6.35
N GLY A 33 11.67 2.53 -6.73
CA GLY A 33 12.45 3.71 -6.35
C GLY A 33 12.61 3.86 -4.83
N LEU A 34 11.51 3.71 -4.08
CA LEU A 34 11.53 3.82 -2.62
C LEU A 34 12.26 2.65 -1.95
N ARG A 35 12.08 1.42 -2.42
CA ARG A 35 12.82 0.25 -1.89
C ARG A 35 14.32 0.41 -2.09
N THR A 36 14.75 0.93 -3.24
CA THR A 36 16.16 1.21 -3.51
C THR A 36 16.68 2.32 -2.60
N ALA A 37 15.94 3.42 -2.44
CA ALA A 37 16.33 4.52 -1.55
C ALA A 37 16.49 4.07 -0.09
N LEU A 38 15.67 3.12 0.36
CA LEU A 38 15.65 2.60 1.73
C LEU A 38 16.32 1.22 1.85
N MET A 39 17.20 0.86 0.93
CA MET A 39 17.81 -0.49 0.89
C MET A 39 18.67 -0.80 2.12
N ARG A 40 19.22 0.24 2.78
CA ARG A 40 20.07 0.13 3.98
C ARG A 40 19.29 0.24 5.28
N GLU A 41 18.03 0.62 5.21
CA GLU A 41 17.15 0.71 6.37
C GLU A 41 16.57 -0.67 6.68
N SER A 42 16.26 -0.95 7.95
CA SER A 42 15.58 -2.20 8.35
C SER A 42 14.06 -2.05 8.48
N ILE A 43 13.55 -0.87 8.09
CA ILE A 43 12.14 -0.57 8.00
C ILE A 43 11.80 -0.03 6.61
N PHE A 44 10.56 -0.20 6.19
CA PHE A 44 10.01 0.32 4.96
C PHE A 44 8.64 0.98 5.21
N PRO A 45 8.61 2.25 5.66
CA PRO A 45 7.39 2.96 6.05
C PRO A 45 6.62 3.47 4.82
N PHE A 46 6.30 2.54 3.93
CA PHE A 46 5.50 2.80 2.74
C PHE A 46 4.07 2.34 2.99
N VAL A 47 3.11 3.18 2.64
CA VAL A 47 1.69 2.83 2.63
C VAL A 47 1.02 3.24 1.33
N CYS A 48 0.19 2.36 0.78
CA CYS A 48 -0.62 2.65 -0.39
C CYS A 48 -2.08 2.26 -0.16
N PHE A 49 -2.97 3.24 -0.27
CA PHE A 49 -4.41 3.04 -0.28
C PHE A 49 -4.94 2.91 -1.70
N GLY A 50 -5.88 1.99 -1.92
CA GLY A 50 -6.61 1.80 -3.16
C GLY A 50 -8.11 1.56 -2.95
N TYR A 51 -8.95 2.13 -3.81
CA TYR A 51 -10.39 1.83 -3.83
C TYR A 51 -11.00 1.82 -5.24
N GLY A 52 -12.19 1.21 -5.37
CA GLY A 52 -12.96 1.11 -6.61
C GLY A 52 -13.35 -0.33 -6.97
N CYS A 53 -14.31 -0.49 -7.88
CA CYS A 53 -14.89 -1.79 -8.22
C CYS A 53 -13.88 -2.81 -8.79
N ASP A 54 -12.73 -2.36 -9.29
CA ASP A 54 -11.67 -3.26 -9.73
C ASP A 54 -10.94 -3.92 -8.55
N PHE A 55 -11.13 -3.47 -7.31
CA PHE A 55 -10.55 -4.03 -6.10
C PHE A 55 -11.57 -4.80 -5.25
N GLU A 56 -12.69 -5.22 -5.85
CA GLU A 56 -13.63 -6.15 -5.22
C GLU A 56 -12.96 -7.49 -4.90
N ASP A 57 -13.52 -8.21 -3.92
CA ASP A 57 -13.04 -9.53 -3.53
C ASP A 57 -12.94 -10.46 -4.74
N LYS A 58 -11.85 -11.23 -4.82
CA LYS A 58 -11.51 -12.14 -5.93
C LYS A 58 -11.24 -11.43 -7.26
N SER A 59 -11.06 -10.12 -7.29
CA SER A 59 -10.58 -9.43 -8.48
C SER A 59 -9.13 -9.80 -8.79
N SER A 60 -8.85 -10.18 -10.04
CA SER A 60 -7.49 -10.41 -10.54
C SER A 60 -6.58 -9.17 -10.54
N ILE A 61 -7.15 -7.99 -10.30
CA ILE A 61 -6.35 -6.77 -10.08
C ILE A 61 -5.68 -6.81 -8.70
N LEU A 62 -6.31 -7.44 -7.70
CA LEU A 62 -5.70 -7.64 -6.38
C LEU A 62 -4.47 -8.54 -6.46
N ASP A 63 -4.41 -9.51 -7.39
CA ASP A 63 -3.22 -10.35 -7.60
C ASP A 63 -1.99 -9.52 -8.00
N ARG A 64 -2.21 -8.44 -8.77
CA ARG A 64 -1.14 -7.51 -9.18
C ARG A 64 -0.67 -6.66 -7.99
N VAL A 65 -1.61 -6.25 -7.13
CA VAL A 65 -1.30 -5.55 -5.88
C VAL A 65 -0.52 -6.46 -4.94
N ALA A 66 -0.97 -7.70 -4.76
CA ALA A 66 -0.32 -8.71 -3.94
C ALA A 66 1.11 -8.97 -4.44
N THR A 67 1.32 -9.08 -5.75
CA THR A 67 2.66 -9.21 -6.35
C THR A 67 3.56 -8.03 -5.96
N MET A 68 3.06 -6.79 -6.03
CA MET A 68 3.81 -5.60 -5.59
C MET A 68 4.10 -5.62 -4.08
N ALA A 69 3.15 -6.10 -3.27
CA ALA A 69 3.30 -6.33 -1.83
C ALA A 69 4.20 -7.54 -1.48
N MET A 70 4.88 -8.14 -2.47
CA MET A 70 5.73 -9.33 -2.36
C MET A 70 4.96 -10.56 -1.83
N PHE A 71 3.66 -10.64 -2.12
CA PHE A 71 2.71 -11.63 -1.58
C PHE A 71 2.45 -11.48 -0.08
N GLY A 72 2.56 -10.26 0.45
CA GLY A 72 2.09 -9.93 1.79
C GLY A 72 0.56 -9.90 1.83
N GLU A 73 0.01 -10.08 3.03
CA GLU A 73 -1.42 -9.93 3.28
C GLU A 73 -1.84 -8.48 2.99
N LEU A 74 -2.90 -8.28 2.21
CA LEU A 74 -3.44 -6.94 1.98
C LEU A 74 -4.21 -6.47 3.24
N ASN A 75 -4.34 -5.16 3.39
CA ASN A 75 -4.98 -4.50 4.53
C ASN A 75 -4.29 -4.79 5.88
N LYS A 76 -2.97 -4.99 5.84
CA LYS A 76 -2.12 -5.21 7.01
C LYS A 76 -0.93 -4.26 7.01
N THR A 77 -0.60 -3.76 8.20
CA THR A 77 0.59 -2.94 8.40
C THR A 77 1.85 -3.81 8.39
N TYR A 78 2.73 -3.53 7.43
CA TYR A 78 4.10 -4.01 7.38
C TYR A 78 5.05 -2.82 7.48
N LEU A 79 5.85 -2.78 8.54
CA LEU A 79 6.88 -1.76 8.75
C LEU A 79 8.29 -2.35 8.68
N HIS A 80 8.52 -3.47 9.37
CA HIS A 80 9.83 -4.11 9.43
C HIS A 80 10.07 -5.00 8.22
N ASP A 81 11.33 -5.09 7.80
CA ASP A 81 11.73 -6.05 6.78
C ASP A 81 11.56 -7.48 7.32
N GLU A 82 11.12 -8.40 6.46
CA GLU A 82 10.97 -9.82 6.82
C GLU A 82 11.94 -10.71 6.04
N GLY A 83 12.13 -11.95 6.51
CA GLY A 83 12.97 -12.96 5.86
C GLY A 83 14.42 -12.50 5.70
N ASP A 84 15.04 -12.02 6.78
CA ASP A 84 16.42 -11.52 6.83
C ASP A 84 16.69 -10.35 5.86
N GLY A 85 15.75 -9.41 5.77
CA GLY A 85 15.88 -8.24 4.90
C GLY A 85 15.46 -8.46 3.44
N LYS A 86 15.02 -9.67 3.08
CA LYS A 86 14.61 -10.00 1.70
C LYS A 86 13.26 -9.39 1.32
N PHE A 87 12.37 -9.18 2.30
CA PHE A 87 11.00 -8.72 2.04
C PHE A 87 10.77 -7.33 2.62
N LYS A 88 10.92 -6.31 1.77
CA LYS A 88 10.53 -4.91 2.03
C LYS A 88 9.10 -4.66 1.57
N ARG A 89 8.13 -5.33 2.21
CA ARG A 89 6.74 -5.39 1.72
C ARG A 89 6.13 -4.01 1.60
N GLY A 90 6.05 -3.28 2.71
CA GLY A 90 5.24 -2.07 2.82
C GLY A 90 3.76 -2.44 3.01
N SER A 91 2.95 -1.46 3.37
CA SER A 91 1.54 -1.66 3.73
C SER A 91 0.61 -1.31 2.57
N PHE A 92 -0.22 -2.27 2.12
CA PHE A 92 -1.13 -2.08 0.99
C PHE A 92 -2.57 -2.26 1.46
N TYR A 93 -3.33 -1.18 1.46
CA TYR A 93 -4.72 -1.14 1.90
C TYR A 93 -5.65 -0.97 0.69
N PHE A 94 -6.36 -2.03 0.31
CA PHE A 94 -7.20 -2.07 -0.90
C PHE A 94 -8.55 -2.70 -0.56
N ARG A 95 -9.63 -2.02 -0.96
CA ARG A 95 -11.01 -2.50 -0.83
C ARG A 95 -11.86 -1.90 -1.95
N GLN A 96 -13.10 -2.34 -2.12
CA GLN A 96 -14.00 -1.76 -3.11
C GLN A 96 -14.45 -0.35 -2.69
N GLU A 97 -14.79 -0.19 -1.42
CA GLU A 97 -15.36 1.01 -0.82
C GLU A 97 -14.32 2.13 -0.67
N PRO A 98 -14.72 3.40 -0.89
CA PRO A 98 -13.84 4.53 -0.62
C PRO A 98 -13.31 4.53 0.82
N TRP A 99 -12.07 4.96 0.99
CA TRP A 99 -11.47 5.20 2.31
C TRP A 99 -11.89 6.56 2.84
N SER A 100 -12.26 6.61 4.12
CA SER A 100 -12.42 7.89 4.82
C SER A 100 -11.05 8.54 5.07
N VAL A 101 -11.04 9.86 5.24
CA VAL A 101 -9.80 10.59 5.53
C VAL A 101 -9.26 10.18 6.90
N GLU A 102 -10.17 9.96 7.85
CA GLU A 102 -9.90 9.57 9.22
C GLU A 102 -9.22 8.20 9.27
N GLU A 103 -9.78 7.18 8.61
CA GLU A 103 -9.16 5.83 8.55
C GLU A 103 -7.74 5.89 7.95
N MET A 104 -7.57 6.66 6.87
CA MET A 104 -6.24 6.80 6.24
C MET A 104 -5.27 7.52 7.17
N ALA A 105 -5.72 8.58 7.85
CA ALA A 105 -4.89 9.36 8.77
C ALA A 105 -4.42 8.52 9.95
N ASP A 106 -5.31 7.71 10.53
CA ASP A 106 -4.98 6.82 11.66
C ASP A 106 -3.91 5.79 11.27
N ILE A 107 -4.06 5.15 10.10
CA ILE A 107 -3.08 4.18 9.59
C ILE A 107 -1.74 4.85 9.29
N MET A 108 -1.75 6.02 8.64
CA MET A 108 -0.53 6.76 8.33
C MET A 108 0.19 7.20 9.60
N LYS A 109 -0.56 7.67 10.60
CA LYS A 109 -0.05 8.09 11.90
C LYS A 109 0.60 6.92 12.64
N ASP A 110 -0.08 5.77 12.71
CA ASP A 110 0.47 4.56 13.34
C ASP A 110 1.81 4.14 12.71
N ILE A 111 1.90 4.12 11.38
CA ILE A 111 3.15 3.79 10.66
C ILE A 111 4.24 4.83 10.96
N ALA A 112 3.90 6.13 10.97
CA ALA A 112 4.85 7.20 11.24
C ALA A 112 5.39 7.12 12.68
N GLU A 113 4.53 6.95 13.68
CA GLU A 113 4.91 6.84 15.09
C GLU A 113 5.85 5.64 15.32
N ARG A 114 5.49 4.46 14.78
CA ARG A 114 6.36 3.28 14.86
C ARG A 114 7.70 3.48 14.18
N SER A 115 7.74 4.21 13.06
CA SER A 115 8.99 4.54 12.36
C SER A 115 9.90 5.44 13.19
N VAL A 116 9.31 6.45 13.84
CA VAL A 116 10.02 7.34 14.76
C VAL A 116 10.56 6.53 15.95
N PHE A 117 9.72 5.70 16.59
CA PHE A 117 10.15 4.86 17.71
C PHE A 117 11.27 3.88 17.33
N TYR A 118 11.25 3.31 16.13
CA TYR A 118 12.33 2.47 15.63
C TYR A 118 13.67 3.23 15.63
N TYR A 119 13.70 4.44 15.09
CA TYR A 119 14.94 5.21 15.01
C TYR A 119 15.40 5.78 16.36
N PHE A 120 14.46 6.19 17.22
CA PHE A 120 14.77 6.53 18.61
C PHE A 120 15.40 5.35 19.34
N SER A 121 14.85 4.15 19.18
CA SER A 121 15.41 2.94 19.80
C SER A 121 16.77 2.57 19.21
N LYS A 122 17.01 2.83 17.92
CA LYS A 122 18.25 2.46 17.22
C LYS A 122 19.42 3.39 17.54
N TYR A 123 19.18 4.70 17.57
CA TYR A 123 20.24 5.71 17.69
C TYR A 123 20.28 6.41 19.05
N GLY A 124 19.24 6.24 19.87
CA GLY A 124 19.09 6.93 21.15
C GLY A 124 18.69 8.40 20.98
N GLU A 125 18.19 8.99 22.07
CA GLU A 125 17.65 10.35 22.08
C GLU A 125 18.68 11.43 21.71
N LYS A 126 19.95 11.24 22.11
CA LYS A 126 21.04 12.19 21.84
C LYS A 126 21.31 12.43 20.35
N HIS A 127 20.83 11.54 19.47
CA HIS A 127 20.99 11.67 18.03
C HIS A 127 19.95 12.63 17.40
N PHE A 128 18.88 12.99 18.13
CA PHE A 128 17.76 13.79 17.65
C PHE A 128 17.65 15.18 18.30
N GLN A 129 18.61 15.55 19.14
CA GLN A 129 18.70 16.86 19.81
C GLN A 129 19.56 17.85 19.02
#